data_AF-A0A936IFP5-F1
#
_entry.id   AF-A0A936IFP5-F1
#
_cell.length_a   1.000
_cell.length_b   1.000
_cell.length_c   1.000
_cell.angle_alpha   90.00
_cell.angle_beta   90.00
_cell.angle_gamma   90.00
#
_symmetry.space_group_name_H-M   'P 1'
#
loop_
_entity.id
_entity.type
_entity.pdbx_description
1 polymer ?
#
loop_
_entity_poly.entity_id
_entity_poly.type
_entity_poly.pdbx_seq_one_letter_code
_entity_poly.pdbx_strand_id
1 'polypeptide(L)'
;MWHHFFRIAEYDINVIPISGIIPTPDDDKLTPEQVSYPKGTDKYRHYGNYVNQLIKKALEMEPGPKREAFSHIIGSYMKMAFKNWNKEHYVSDDLIKSDLILISGGQLKLDDDVQFNTLVDSQPRSQKRTFRGSHKQNYKNKKGGGMMNKHRNSNNNNNRRRA
;
A
#
# COMPACT_ATOMS: atom_id res chain seq x y z
N MET A 1 -6.84 17.00 -39.75
CA MET A 1 -7.73 18.11 -40.19
C MET A 1 -8.46 17.77 -41.48
N TRP A 2 -7.78 17.29 -42.53
CA TRP A 2 -8.39 16.94 -43.82
C TRP A 2 -9.45 15.81 -43.78
N HIS A 3 -9.27 14.75 -42.98
CA HIS A 3 -10.27 13.66 -42.87
C HIS A 3 -11.70 14.15 -42.62
N HIS A 4 -11.89 15.09 -41.68
CA HIS A 4 -13.22 15.64 -41.38
C HIS A 4 -13.78 16.50 -42.52
N PHE A 5 -12.92 17.21 -43.26
CA PHE A 5 -13.33 18.01 -44.41
C PHE A 5 -13.87 17.13 -45.56
N PHE A 6 -13.13 16.09 -45.91
CA PHE A 6 -13.56 15.12 -46.93
C PHE A 6 -14.82 14.35 -46.49
N ARG A 7 -14.95 14.03 -45.20
CA ARG A 7 -16.13 13.40 -44.63
C ARG A 7 -17.40 14.26 -44.73
N ILE A 8 -17.29 15.56 -44.45
CA ILE A 8 -18.44 16.49 -44.55
C ILE A 8 -18.89 16.66 -45.99
N ALA A 9 -17.95 16.58 -46.94
CA ALA A 9 -18.21 16.74 -48.35
C ALA A 9 -18.56 15.44 -49.09
N GLU A 10 -18.83 14.35 -48.37
CA GLU A 10 -19.13 13.03 -48.92
C GLU A 10 -18.07 12.54 -49.94
N TYR A 11 -16.82 12.99 -49.80
CA TYR A 11 -15.70 12.71 -50.70
C TYR A 11 -15.91 13.14 -52.17
N ASP A 12 -16.88 14.01 -52.46
CA ASP A 12 -17.20 14.52 -53.82
C ASP A 12 -16.36 15.76 -54.23
N ILE A 13 -15.23 15.99 -53.56
CA ILE A 13 -14.38 17.18 -53.77
C ILE A 13 -13.03 16.79 -54.35
N ASN A 14 -12.71 17.39 -55.49
CA ASN A 14 -11.42 17.27 -56.17
C ASN A 14 -10.38 18.27 -55.61
N VAL A 15 -10.03 18.15 -54.34
CA VAL A 15 -8.97 18.95 -53.69
C VAL A 15 -7.86 18.01 -53.25
N ILE A 16 -6.60 18.40 -53.44
CA ILE A 16 -5.45 17.60 -52.99
C ILE A 16 -5.03 18.15 -51.63
N PRO A 17 -5.13 17.37 -50.54
CA PRO A 17 -4.65 17.80 -49.24
C PRO A 17 -3.13 17.93 -49.26
N ILE A 18 -2.59 18.87 -48.49
CA ILE A 18 -1.14 19.14 -48.40
C ILE A 18 -0.33 17.90 -47.98
N SER A 19 -0.97 16.94 -47.31
CA SER A 19 -0.38 15.64 -46.92
C SER A 19 -0.23 14.64 -48.07
N GLY A 20 -0.75 14.91 -49.27
CA GLY A 20 -0.68 14.03 -50.44
C GLY A 20 -1.55 12.77 -50.39
N ILE A 21 -2.11 12.45 -49.22
CA ILE A 21 -3.00 11.29 -49.00
C ILE A 21 -4.45 11.79 -49.06
N ILE A 22 -5.20 11.35 -50.07
CA ILE A 22 -6.63 11.62 -50.19
C ILE A 22 -7.36 10.69 -49.22
N PRO A 23 -8.05 11.21 -48.19
CA PRO A 23 -8.82 10.36 -47.28
C PRO A 23 -9.89 9.62 -48.07
N THR A 24 -9.93 8.28 -47.96
CA THR A 24 -10.99 7.48 -48.58
C THR A 24 -12.08 7.14 -47.55
N PRO A 25 -13.31 6.80 -48.00
CA PRO A 25 -14.39 6.36 -47.10
C PRO A 25 -14.03 5.13 -46.26
N ASP A 26 -13.10 4.29 -46.74
CA ASP A 26 -12.68 3.07 -46.06
C ASP A 26 -11.66 3.35 -44.94
N ASP A 27 -10.80 4.36 -45.10
CA ASP A 27 -9.86 4.81 -44.05
C ASP A 27 -10.59 5.38 -42.83
N ASP A 28 -11.79 5.92 -43.03
CA ASP A 28 -12.60 6.51 -41.97
C ASP A 28 -13.47 5.48 -41.22
N LYS A 29 -13.60 4.25 -41.76
CA LYS A 29 -14.37 3.14 -41.18
C LYS A 29 -13.49 2.14 -40.40
N LEU A 30 -12.30 2.54 -39.98
CA LEU A 30 -11.47 1.74 -39.07
C LEU A 30 -12.17 1.57 -37.71
N THR A 31 -12.88 0.45 -37.55
CA THR A 31 -13.38 0.01 -36.24
C THR A 31 -12.20 -0.38 -35.38
N PRO A 32 -12.08 0.12 -34.14
CA PRO A 32 -10.98 -0.26 -33.27
C PRO A 32 -11.02 -1.76 -33.01
N GLU A 33 -9.84 -2.38 -32.96
CA GLU A 33 -9.72 -3.79 -32.58
C GLU A 33 -10.25 -3.98 -31.15
N GLN A 34 -11.09 -4.99 -30.94
CA GLN A 34 -11.62 -5.30 -29.62
C GLN A 34 -10.51 -5.90 -28.75
N VAL A 35 -9.99 -5.09 -27.83
CA VAL A 35 -9.03 -5.58 -26.83
C VAL A 35 -9.78 -6.48 -25.83
N SER A 36 -9.33 -7.72 -25.66
CA SER A 36 -9.92 -8.61 -24.67
C SER A 36 -9.65 -8.10 -23.26
N TYR A 37 -10.69 -7.85 -22.47
CA TYR A 37 -10.52 -7.50 -21.06
C TYR A 37 -10.01 -8.73 -20.28
N PRO A 38 -9.04 -8.58 -19.37
CA PRO A 38 -8.58 -9.68 -18.53
C PRO A 38 -9.74 -10.17 -17.66
N LYS A 39 -10.11 -11.46 -17.81
CA LYS A 39 -11.15 -12.09 -16.99
C LYS A 39 -10.63 -12.22 -15.55
N GLY A 40 -10.98 -11.27 -14.69
CA GLY A 40 -10.72 -11.37 -13.26
C GLY A 40 -11.56 -12.50 -12.65
N THR A 41 -10.96 -13.34 -11.82
CA THR A 41 -11.72 -14.27 -10.98
C THR A 41 -12.28 -13.51 -9.79
N ASP A 42 -13.61 -13.46 -9.63
CA ASP A 42 -14.25 -12.76 -8.51
C ASP A 42 -13.95 -13.38 -7.13
N LYS A 43 -13.49 -14.64 -7.12
CA LYS A 43 -13.12 -15.35 -5.90
C LYS A 43 -11.88 -14.69 -5.27
N TYR A 44 -11.99 -14.33 -4.00
CA TYR A 44 -10.90 -13.74 -3.20
C TYR A 44 -10.35 -12.38 -3.67
N ARG A 45 -11.25 -11.46 -4.09
CA ARG A 45 -10.89 -10.07 -4.49
C ARG A 45 -10.06 -9.31 -3.44
N HIS A 46 -10.21 -9.61 -2.16
CA HIS A 46 -9.46 -8.99 -1.06
C HIS A 46 -7.97 -9.35 -1.05
N TYR A 47 -7.56 -10.43 -1.70
CA TYR A 47 -6.15 -10.80 -1.88
C TYR A 47 -5.57 -10.30 -3.21
N GLY A 48 -6.43 -10.04 -4.20
CA GLY A 48 -6.02 -9.64 -5.54
C GLY A 48 -5.40 -10.78 -6.36
N ASN A 49 -5.06 -10.50 -7.62
CA ASN A 49 -4.52 -11.52 -8.54
C ASN A 49 -3.10 -11.98 -8.17
N TYR A 50 -2.35 -11.16 -7.41
CA TYR A 50 -0.96 -11.46 -7.10
C TYR A 50 -0.80 -12.68 -6.18
N VAL A 51 -1.71 -12.89 -5.23
CA VAL A 51 -1.70 -14.09 -4.36
C VAL A 51 -1.82 -15.37 -5.18
N ASN A 52 -2.68 -15.38 -6.21
CA ASN A 52 -2.80 -16.52 -7.12
C ASN A 52 -1.49 -16.81 -7.87
N GLN A 53 -0.77 -15.76 -8.29
CA GLN A 53 0.53 -15.92 -8.96
C GLN A 53 1.62 -16.43 -8.00
N LEU A 54 1.66 -15.91 -6.78
CA LEU A 54 2.60 -16.37 -5.76
C LEU A 54 2.36 -17.84 -5.40
N ILE A 55 1.11 -18.25 -5.22
CA ILE A 55 0.77 -19.65 -4.94
C ILE A 55 1.18 -20.54 -6.10
N LYS A 56 0.89 -20.17 -7.35
CA LYS A 56 1.35 -20.93 -8.52
C LYS A 56 2.87 -21.12 -8.52
N LYS A 57 3.64 -20.06 -8.29
CA LYS A 57 5.09 -20.15 -8.18
C LYS A 57 5.54 -21.03 -7.01
N ALA A 58 4.85 -20.99 -5.87
CA ALA A 58 5.15 -21.84 -4.73
C ALA A 58 4.95 -23.33 -5.04
N LEU A 59 3.98 -23.66 -5.90
CA LEU A 59 3.72 -25.03 -6.36
C LEU A 59 4.75 -25.50 -7.40
N GLU A 60 5.27 -24.59 -8.23
CA GLU A 60 6.34 -24.89 -9.19
C GLU A 60 7.71 -25.11 -8.52
N MET A 61 7.91 -24.58 -7.31
CA MET A 61 9.14 -24.76 -6.54
C MET A 61 9.26 -26.16 -5.95
N GLU A 62 10.50 -26.67 -5.90
CA GLU A 62 10.79 -27.98 -5.29
C GLU A 62 10.40 -28.02 -3.79
N PRO A 63 9.91 -29.17 -3.31
CA PRO A 63 9.63 -29.38 -1.90
C PRO A 63 10.92 -29.24 -1.07
N GLY A 64 10.94 -28.25 -0.19
CA GLY A 64 12.06 -28.01 0.71
C GLY A 64 11.84 -26.78 1.59
N PRO A 65 12.85 -26.41 2.41
CA PRO A 65 12.73 -25.31 3.38
C PRO A 65 12.45 -23.95 2.71
N LYS A 66 12.90 -23.79 1.45
CA LYS A 66 12.61 -22.59 0.65
C LYS A 66 11.12 -22.44 0.36
N ARG A 67 10.42 -23.54 0.07
CA ARG A 67 8.98 -23.53 -0.23
C ARG A 67 8.15 -23.24 1.02
N GLU A 68 8.55 -23.77 2.17
CA GLU A 68 7.92 -23.50 3.46
C GLU A 68 8.07 -22.02 3.86
N ALA A 69 9.30 -21.49 3.78
CA ALA A 69 9.56 -20.08 4.02
C ALA A 69 8.79 -19.17 3.04
N PHE A 70 8.69 -19.57 1.77
CA PHE A 70 7.90 -18.82 0.78
C PHE A 70 6.41 -18.85 1.09
N SER A 71 5.88 -19.98 1.55
CA SER A 71 4.49 -20.12 1.98
C SER A 71 4.18 -19.24 3.20
N HIS A 72 5.12 -19.12 4.14
CA HIS A 72 5.02 -18.18 5.27
C HIS A 72 4.90 -16.73 4.79
N ILE A 73 5.75 -16.32 3.86
CA ILE A 73 5.73 -14.97 3.26
C ILE A 73 4.39 -14.71 2.54
N ILE A 74 3.86 -15.71 1.83
CA ILE A 74 2.54 -15.62 1.16
C ILE A 74 1.45 -15.37 2.20
N GLY A 75 1.42 -16.11 3.30
CA GLY A 75 0.43 -15.90 4.37
C GLY A 75 0.55 -14.51 5.03
N SER A 76 1.77 -14.05 5.30
CA SER A 76 2.05 -12.67 5.76
C SER A 76 1.58 -11.61 4.77
N TYR A 77 1.74 -11.85 3.46
CA TYR A 77 1.23 -10.97 2.41
C TYR A 77 -0.30 -10.99 2.34
N MET A 78 -0.95 -12.16 2.46
CA MET A 78 -2.40 -12.28 2.50
C MET A 78 -3.01 -11.48 3.66
N LYS A 79 -2.40 -11.55 4.86
CA LYS A 79 -2.81 -10.73 6.02
C LYS A 79 -2.74 -9.23 5.72
N MET A 80 -1.66 -8.81 5.07
CA MET A 80 -1.48 -7.43 4.66
C MET A 80 -2.51 -6.99 3.60
N ALA A 81 -2.70 -7.78 2.55
CA ALA A 81 -3.63 -7.49 1.46
C ALA A 81 -5.07 -7.38 1.96
N PHE A 82 -5.48 -8.29 2.86
CA PHE A 82 -6.79 -8.25 3.48
C PHE A 82 -7.00 -6.98 4.29
N LYS A 83 -6.02 -6.57 5.11
CA LYS A 83 -6.09 -5.33 5.90
C LYS A 83 -6.15 -4.08 5.01
N ASN A 84 -5.48 -4.12 3.85
CA ASN A 84 -5.53 -3.02 2.89
C ASN A 84 -6.91 -2.90 2.23
N TRP A 85 -7.56 -4.04 1.95
CA TRP A 85 -8.90 -4.07 1.35
C TRP A 85 -10.01 -3.78 2.38
N ASN A 86 -9.89 -4.31 3.60
CA ASN A 86 -10.83 -4.13 4.72
C ASN A 86 -10.18 -3.33 5.86
N LYS A 87 -10.42 -2.01 5.90
CA LYS A 87 -9.80 -1.10 6.88
C LYS A 87 -10.27 -1.28 8.33
N GLU A 88 -11.41 -1.90 8.57
CA GLU A 88 -12.03 -1.98 9.91
C GLU A 88 -11.99 -3.37 10.57
N HIS A 89 -11.64 -4.43 9.84
CA HIS A 89 -11.73 -5.79 10.37
C HIS A 89 -10.37 -6.38 10.77
N TYR A 90 -10.32 -6.91 11.98
CA TYR A 90 -9.26 -7.82 12.42
C TYR A 90 -9.39 -9.15 11.67
N VAL A 91 -8.27 -9.63 11.13
CA VAL A 91 -8.20 -10.90 10.41
C VAL A 91 -7.56 -11.93 11.33
N SER A 92 -8.25 -13.06 11.57
CA SER A 92 -7.65 -14.20 12.27
C SER A 92 -6.65 -14.90 11.37
N ASP A 93 -5.53 -15.34 11.93
CA ASP A 93 -4.52 -16.11 11.21
C ASP A 93 -5.09 -17.45 10.72
N ASP A 94 -6.06 -18.03 11.46
CA ASP A 94 -6.73 -19.29 11.07
C ASP A 94 -7.51 -19.16 9.77
N LEU A 95 -8.14 -18.00 9.54
CA LEU A 95 -8.90 -17.72 8.32
C LEU A 95 -7.96 -17.59 7.11
N ILE A 96 -6.79 -17.00 7.31
CA ILE A 96 -5.77 -16.89 6.27
C ILE A 96 -5.20 -18.27 5.92
N LYS A 97 -4.99 -19.13 6.93
CA LYS A 97 -4.54 -20.51 6.71
C LYS A 97 -5.58 -21.31 5.92
N SER A 98 -6.85 -21.22 6.30
CA SER A 98 -7.92 -21.93 5.59
C SER A 98 -8.06 -21.44 4.14
N ASP A 99 -8.00 -20.12 3.91
CA ASP A 99 -8.01 -19.55 2.57
C ASP A 99 -6.81 -19.99 1.73
N LEU A 100 -5.61 -20.02 2.31
CA LEU A 100 -4.40 -20.47 1.63
C LEU A 100 -4.48 -21.95 1.21
N ILE A 101 -5.04 -22.80 2.06
CA ILE A 101 -5.31 -24.22 1.75
C ILE A 101 -6.34 -24.32 0.62
N LEU A 102 -7.43 -23.55 0.67
CA LEU A 102 -8.48 -23.54 -0.36
C LEU A 102 -7.95 -23.08 -1.72
N ILE A 103 -7.16 -21.99 -1.74
CA ILE A 103 -6.61 -21.42 -2.99
C ILE A 103 -5.50 -22.31 -3.56
N SER A 104 -4.70 -22.95 -2.71
CA SER A 104 -3.63 -23.86 -3.15
C SER A 104 -4.12 -25.28 -3.51
N GLY A 105 -5.42 -25.56 -3.36
CA GLY A 105 -5.96 -26.91 -3.58
C GLY A 105 -5.43 -27.95 -2.59
N GLY A 106 -5.04 -27.52 -1.38
CA GLY A 106 -4.53 -28.37 -0.32
C GLY A 106 -3.05 -28.75 -0.41
N GLN A 107 -2.31 -28.20 -1.38
CA GLN A 107 -0.91 -28.54 -1.63
C GLN A 107 0.07 -27.74 -0.75
N LEU A 108 -0.33 -26.57 -0.26
CA LEU A 108 0.46 -25.77 0.67
C LEU A 108 -0.17 -25.86 2.06
N LYS A 109 0.49 -26.60 2.95
CA LYS A 109 0.14 -26.66 4.38
C LYS A 109 1.16 -25.88 5.18
N LEU A 110 0.67 -25.02 6.06
CA LEU A 110 1.45 -24.28 7.04
C LEU A 110 1.12 -24.85 8.41
N ASP A 111 2.12 -24.92 9.30
CA ASP A 111 1.90 -25.38 10.67
C ASP A 111 0.99 -24.42 11.45
N ASP A 112 0.25 -24.99 12.40
CA ASP A 112 -0.75 -24.27 13.21
C ASP A 112 -0.11 -23.24 14.14
N ASP A 113 1.17 -23.38 14.49
CA ASP A 113 1.91 -22.45 15.34
C ASP A 113 2.45 -21.20 14.61
N VAL A 114 2.32 -21.16 13.28
CA VAL A 114 2.82 -20.03 12.49
C VAL A 114 1.90 -18.82 12.67
N GLN A 115 2.41 -17.78 13.32
CA GLN A 115 1.79 -16.45 13.35
C GLN A 115 2.30 -15.61 12.18
N PHE A 116 1.38 -14.91 11.51
CA PHE A 116 1.75 -14.04 10.40
C PHE A 116 1.98 -12.62 10.90
N ASN A 117 3.23 -12.17 10.81
CA ASN A 117 3.54 -10.76 11.03
C ASN A 117 3.11 -9.95 9.80
N THR A 118 2.41 -8.84 10.02
CA THR A 118 2.05 -7.91 8.94
C THR A 118 3.33 -7.24 8.45
N LEU A 119 3.65 -7.39 7.16
CA LEU A 119 4.90 -6.88 6.55
C LEU A 119 5.07 -5.35 6.64
N VAL A 120 4.03 -4.62 7.03
CA VAL A 120 3.94 -3.14 7.07
C VAL A 120 4.33 -2.53 8.42
N ASP A 121 4.42 -3.32 9.50
CA ASP A 121 4.79 -2.76 10.82
C ASP A 121 6.28 -2.39 10.94
N SER A 122 7.02 -2.45 9.83
CA SER A 122 8.39 -1.96 9.66
C SER A 122 8.47 -0.46 9.31
N GLN A 123 7.35 0.28 9.27
CA GLN A 123 7.47 1.71 9.53
C GLN A 123 7.90 1.84 11.00
N PRO A 124 9.07 2.46 11.30
CA PRO A 124 9.28 2.89 12.66
C PRO A 124 8.11 3.81 12.95
N ARG A 125 7.15 3.36 13.79
CA ARG A 125 6.15 4.23 14.41
C ARG A 125 6.97 5.42 14.81
N SER A 126 6.73 6.57 14.17
CA SER A 126 7.48 7.76 14.48
C SER A 126 7.32 7.88 15.99
N GLN A 127 8.39 7.59 16.72
CA GLN A 127 8.44 7.91 18.11
C GLN A 127 8.20 9.40 18.04
N LYS A 128 6.98 9.82 18.39
CA LYS A 128 6.67 11.22 18.61
C LYS A 128 7.79 11.64 19.53
N ARG A 129 8.81 12.30 18.97
CA ARG A 129 9.88 12.86 19.77
C ARG A 129 9.12 13.91 20.53
N THR A 130 8.66 13.54 21.73
CA THR A 130 8.26 14.52 22.72
C THR A 130 9.49 15.38 22.84
N PHE A 131 9.43 16.56 22.24
CA PHE A 131 10.42 17.60 22.40
C PHE A 131 10.33 18.02 23.87
N ARG A 132 10.89 17.19 24.75
CA ARG A 132 11.12 17.51 26.15
C ARG A 132 12.26 18.51 26.11
N GLY A 133 11.89 19.76 26.40
CA GLY A 133 12.71 20.95 26.34
C GLY A 133 14.20 20.71 26.59
N SER A 134 14.97 20.81 25.51
CA SER A 134 16.40 21.02 25.60
C SER A 134 16.61 22.41 26.20
N HIS A 135 17.33 22.43 27.32
CA HIS A 135 17.73 23.61 28.07
C HIS A 135 18.18 24.77 27.16
N LYS A 136 17.48 25.90 27.25
CA LYS A 136 18.03 27.20 26.85
C LYS A 136 19.19 27.53 27.77
N GLN A 137 20.42 27.33 27.31
CA GLN A 137 21.60 27.94 27.89
C GLN A 137 21.56 29.44 27.58
N ASN A 138 21.05 30.23 28.53
CA ASN A 138 21.12 31.68 28.47
C ASN A 138 22.55 32.13 28.81
N TYR A 139 23.25 32.67 27.81
CA TYR A 139 24.48 33.42 27.99
C TYR A 139 24.21 34.63 28.90
N LYS A 140 24.73 34.57 30.14
CA LYS A 140 24.75 35.70 31.07
C LYS A 140 25.86 36.67 30.66
N ASN A 141 25.49 37.73 29.94
CA ASN A 141 26.28 38.94 29.85
C ASN A 141 26.15 39.73 31.17
N LYS A 142 27.29 39.98 31.82
CA LYS A 142 27.44 40.91 32.94
C LYS A 142 27.21 42.34 32.46
N LYS A 143 26.34 43.10 33.13
CA LYS A 143 26.62 44.45 33.67
C LYS A 143 25.37 45.04 34.35
N GLY A 144 25.57 45.51 35.58
CA GLY A 144 24.97 46.76 36.07
C GLY A 144 23.67 46.68 36.88
N GLY A 145 23.82 46.79 38.21
CA GLY A 145 23.04 47.73 39.02
C GLY A 145 21.71 47.28 39.65
N GLY A 146 21.59 47.47 40.97
CA GLY A 146 20.30 47.78 41.59
C GLY A 146 19.71 46.79 42.60
N MET A 147 20.19 46.86 43.84
CA MET A 147 19.42 46.90 45.10
C MET A 147 18.11 46.08 45.29
N MET A 148 18.20 45.14 46.25
CA MET A 148 17.46 45.12 47.53
C MET A 148 16.14 44.32 47.69
N ASN A 149 16.16 43.58 48.81
CA ASN A 149 15.09 43.08 49.70
C ASN A 149 14.40 41.72 49.51
N LYS A 150 14.79 40.80 50.42
CA LYS A 150 13.97 40.09 51.41
C LYS A 150 12.55 39.67 51.01
N HIS A 151 12.28 38.36 51.07
CA HIS A 151 11.43 37.79 52.14
C HIS A 151 11.48 36.24 52.18
N ARG A 152 11.39 35.73 53.41
CA ARG A 152 11.20 34.34 53.83
C ARG A 152 9.79 33.82 53.50
N ASN A 153 9.66 32.53 53.19
CA ASN A 153 8.67 31.59 53.78
C ASN A 153 8.95 30.17 53.25
N SER A 154 9.30 29.18 54.07
CA SER A 154 8.47 28.41 55.03
C SER A 154 7.75 27.23 54.37
N ASN A 155 8.05 26.02 54.88
CA ASN A 155 7.24 24.79 54.97
C ASN A 155 6.55 24.26 53.69
N ASN A 156 6.43 22.95 53.47
CA ASN A 156 6.07 21.93 54.43
C ASN A 156 6.38 20.53 53.88
N ASN A 157 6.79 19.66 54.79
CA ASN A 157 6.75 18.22 54.72
C ASN A 157 5.33 17.72 54.36
N ASN A 158 5.20 16.70 53.51
CA ASN A 158 4.43 15.49 53.87
C ASN A 158 4.44 14.43 52.76
N ASN A 159 5.10 13.32 53.10
CA ASN A 159 4.71 11.95 52.77
C ASN A 159 3.19 11.77 52.63
N ARG A 160 2.75 11.09 51.57
CA ARG A 160 1.69 10.07 51.66
C ARG A 160 1.75 9.08 50.51
N ARG A 161 2.12 7.86 50.88
CA ARG A 161 1.92 6.58 50.18
C ARG A 161 0.43 6.34 49.91
N ARG A 162 0.12 5.69 48.78
CA ARG A 162 -0.95 4.70 48.55
C ARG A 162 -0.43 3.79 47.43
N ALA A 163 -0.11 2.53 47.74
CA ALA A 163 -1.03 1.39 47.84
C ALA A 163 -1.67 1.11 46.48
#